data_AF-A0A7G2K161-F1
#
_entry.id   AF-A0A7G2K161-F1
#
_cell.length_a   1.000
_cell.length_b   1.000
_cell.length_c   1.000
_cell.angle_alpha   90.00
_cell.angle_beta   90.00
_cell.angle_gamma   90.00
#
_symmetry.space_group_name_H-M   'P 1'
#
loop_
_entity.id
_entity.type
_entity.pdbx_description
1 polymer ?
#
loop_
_entity_poly.entity_id
_entity_poly.type
_entity_poly.pdbx_seq_one_letter_code
_entity_poly.pdbx_strand_id
1 'polypeptide(L)'
;IIVVLLVYFGSTELVEMLTGEYIEFGAFGCGVFALSLIFAAYASQTLRGAIQAIPKGQWESGAALGLSKSYTFIHIVMPQVWRHALPGLSNQWLVLLKDTALVS
;
A
#
# COMPACT_ATOMS: atom_id res chain seq x y z
N ILE A 1 -6.10 -15.94 1.01
CA ILE A 1 -5.81 -17.37 0.66
C ILE A 1 -5.40 -17.52 -0.80
N ILE A 2 -6.23 -17.18 -1.80
CA ILE A 2 -5.87 -17.33 -3.23
C ILE A 2 -4.56 -16.63 -3.60
N VAL A 3 -4.37 -15.38 -3.15
CA VAL A 3 -3.12 -14.63 -3.40
C VAL A 3 -1.92 -15.23 -2.68
N VAL A 4 -2.11 -15.82 -1.49
CA VAL A 4 -1.03 -16.48 -0.75
C VAL A 4 -0.60 -17.76 -1.46
N LEU A 5 -1.56 -18.54 -1.96
CA LEU A 5 -1.29 -19.74 -2.77
C LEU A 5 -0.60 -19.37 -4.10
N LEU A 6 -1.08 -18.32 -4.77
CA LEU A 6 -0.47 -17.82 -6.01
C LEU A 6 0.96 -17.35 -5.78
N VAL A 7 1.24 -16.64 -4.68
CA VAL A 7 2.60 -16.23 -4.34
C VAL A 7 3.46 -17.43 -3.98
N TYR A 8 2.97 -18.38 -3.19
CA TYR A 8 3.73 -19.57 -2.80
C TYR A 8 4.10 -20.42 -4.03
N PHE A 9 3.10 -20.90 -4.78
CA PHE A 9 3.34 -21.73 -5.97
C PHE A 9 3.96 -20.95 -7.14
N GLY A 10 3.53 -19.71 -7.36
CA GLY A 10 4.04 -18.88 -8.46
C GLY A 10 5.47 -18.39 -8.22
N SER A 11 5.90 -18.18 -6.97
CA SER A 11 7.30 -17.80 -6.68
C SER A 11 8.26 -18.97 -6.84
N THR A 12 7.88 -20.18 -6.42
CA THR A 12 8.68 -21.39 -6.63
C THR A 12 8.82 -21.71 -8.12
N GLU A 13 7.73 -21.61 -8.88
CA GLU A 13 7.71 -21.90 -10.33
C GLU A 13 8.47 -20.84 -11.16
N LEU A 14 8.40 -19.55 -10.78
CA LEU A 14 9.21 -18.49 -11.39
C LEU A 14 10.71 -18.66 -11.13
N VAL A 15 11.09 -19.04 -9.91
CA VAL A 15 12.50 -19.21 -9.53
C VAL A 15 13.10 -20.46 -10.17
N GLU A 16 12.32 -21.54 -10.28
CA GLU A 16 12.72 -22.72 -11.05
C GLU A 16 12.90 -22.38 -12.53
N MET A 17 11.99 -21.59 -13.12
CA MET A 17 12.10 -21.16 -14.53
C MET A 17 13.34 -20.28 -14.79
N LEU A 18 13.72 -19.41 -13.85
CA LEU A 18 14.84 -18.47 -14.01
C LEU A 18 16.20 -19.07 -13.64
N THR A 19 16.24 -19.97 -12.67
CA THR A 19 17.48 -20.43 -12.03
C THR A 19 17.76 -21.91 -12.31
N GLY A 20 16.76 -22.68 -12.74
CA GLY A 20 16.87 -24.13 -12.95
C GLY A 20 16.97 -24.95 -11.66
N GLU A 21 16.96 -24.30 -10.50
CA GLU A 21 16.98 -24.93 -9.18
C GLU A 21 15.62 -24.77 -8.50
N TYR A 22 15.13 -25.88 -7.94
CA TYR A 22 13.93 -25.89 -7.12
C TYR A 22 14.28 -25.39 -5.71
N ILE A 23 13.91 -24.15 -5.42
CA ILE A 23 14.09 -23.51 -4.12
C ILE A 23 12.73 -23.45 -3.43
N GLU A 24 12.57 -24.23 -2.36
CA GLU A 24 11.38 -24.14 -1.51
C GLU A 24 11.48 -22.91 -0.61
N PHE A 25 10.66 -21.89 -0.91
CA PHE A 25 10.49 -20.77 0.00
C PHE A 25 9.66 -21.21 1.21
N GLY A 26 10.13 -20.88 2.41
CA GLY A 26 9.39 -21.19 3.63
C GLY A 26 8.00 -20.55 3.61
N ALA A 27 6.97 -21.32 3.97
CA ALA A 27 5.56 -20.89 3.91
C ALA A 27 5.30 -19.56 4.66
N PHE A 28 6.03 -19.32 5.76
CA PHE A 28 5.98 -18.07 6.51
C PHE A 28 6.44 -16.86 5.69
N GLY A 29 7.58 -16.96 4.99
CA GLY A 29 8.13 -15.88 4.19
C GLY A 29 7.23 -15.51 3.01
N CYS A 30 6.70 -16.51 2.30
CA CYS A 30 5.73 -16.31 1.23
C CYS A 30 4.42 -15.70 1.74
N GLY A 31 3.94 -16.14 2.91
CA GLY A 31 2.76 -15.57 3.57
C GLY A 31 2.93 -14.08 3.89
N VAL A 32 4.07 -13.71 4.50
CA VAL A 32 4.41 -12.31 4.80
C VAL A 32 4.50 -11.49 3.52
N PHE A 33 5.16 -12.00 2.48
CA PHE A 33 5.29 -11.27 1.22
C PHE A 33 3.94 -11.05 0.52
N ALA A 34 3.12 -12.09 0.45
CA ALA A 34 1.78 -12.03 -0.14
C ALA A 34 0.88 -11.04 0.60
N LEU A 35 0.83 -11.10 1.93
CA LEU A 35 0.05 -10.17 2.76
C LEU A 35 0.56 -8.74 2.62
N SER A 36 1.89 -8.55 2.58
CA SER A 36 2.50 -7.23 2.41
C SER A 36 2.13 -6.60 1.06
N LEU A 37 2.14 -7.38 -0.02
CA LEU A 37 1.73 -6.93 -1.35
C LEU A 37 0.26 -6.49 -1.39
N ILE A 38 -0.62 -7.31 -0.81
CA ILE A 38 -2.06 -7.01 -0.74
C ILE A 38 -2.28 -5.72 0.05
N PHE A 39 -1.64 -5.60 1.22
CA PHE A 39 -1.74 -4.39 2.02
C PHE A 39 -1.23 -3.15 1.29
N ALA A 40 -0.08 -3.25 0.61
CA ALA A 40 0.49 -2.14 -0.14
C ALA A 40 -0.45 -1.67 -1.27
N ALA A 41 -1.10 -2.60 -1.98
CA ALA A 41 -2.08 -2.27 -3.01
C ALA A 41 -3.28 -1.51 -2.42
N TYR A 42 -3.83 -2.02 -1.32
CA TYR A 42 -4.93 -1.39 -0.60
C TYR A 42 -4.57 -0.02 0.00
N ALA A 43 -3.41 0.09 0.62
CA ALA A 43 -2.89 1.34 1.17
C ALA A 43 -2.66 2.38 0.06
N SER A 44 -2.15 1.97 -1.10
CA SER A 44 -1.97 2.85 -2.27
C SER A 44 -3.30 3.39 -2.78
N GLN A 45 -4.36 2.59 -2.80
CA GLN A 45 -5.70 3.06 -3.18
C GLN A 45 -6.26 4.05 -2.16
N THR A 46 -6.10 3.77 -0.87
CA THR A 46 -6.48 4.68 0.22
C THR A 46 -5.77 6.02 0.11
N LEU A 47 -4.44 6.00 -0.09
CA LEU A 47 -3.64 7.21 -0.25
C LEU A 47 -4.04 8.00 -1.51
N ARG A 48 -4.30 7.31 -2.63
CA ARG A 48 -4.79 7.95 -3.85
C ARG A 48 -6.15 8.62 -3.62
N GLY A 49 -7.06 7.94 -2.92
CA GLY A 49 -8.36 8.51 -2.54
C GLY A 49 -8.22 9.73 -1.64
N ALA A 50 -7.31 9.68 -0.67
CA ALA A 50 -7.03 10.79 0.22
C ALA A 50 -6.44 12.02 -0.51
N ILE A 51 -5.58 11.81 -1.51
CA ILE A 51 -5.07 12.90 -2.38
C ILE A 51 -6.20 13.51 -3.21
N GLN A 52 -7.07 12.69 -3.78
CA GLN A 52 -8.21 13.15 -4.59
C GLN A 52 -9.29 13.87 -3.77
N ALA A 53 -9.39 13.60 -2.47
CA ALA A 53 -10.30 14.28 -1.56
C ALA A 53 -9.91 15.75 -1.32
N ILE A 54 -8.67 16.15 -1.59
CA ILE A 54 -8.22 17.52 -1.38
C ILE A 54 -8.77 18.44 -2.48
N PRO A 55 -9.44 19.55 -2.13
CA PRO A 55 -9.94 20.52 -3.11
C PRO A 55 -8.80 21.10 -3.97
N LYS A 56 -9.02 21.20 -5.28
CA LYS A 56 -8.08 21.82 -6.22
C LYS A 56 -7.74 23.28 -5.86
N GLY A 57 -8.67 23.98 -5.19
CA GLY A 57 -8.46 25.35 -4.73
C GLY A 57 -7.23 25.52 -3.83
N GLN A 58 -6.82 24.52 -3.06
CA GLN A 58 -5.59 24.61 -2.24
C GLN A 58 -4.33 24.80 -3.09
N TRP A 59 -4.30 24.17 -4.27
CA TRP A 59 -3.20 24.31 -5.22
C TRP A 59 -3.22 25.66 -5.93
N GLU A 60 -4.42 26.12 -6.31
CA GLU A 60 -4.64 27.42 -6.96
C GLU A 60 -4.31 28.57 -6.00
N SER A 61 -4.69 28.48 -4.73
CA SER A 61 -4.32 29.43 -3.68
C SER A 61 -2.81 29.49 -3.45
N GLY A 62 -2.13 28.34 -3.43
CA GLY A 62 -0.67 28.29 -3.32
C GLY A 62 0.02 29.00 -4.49
N ALA A 63 -0.46 28.77 -5.72
CA ALA A 63 0.05 29.43 -6.91
C ALA A 63 -0.24 30.95 -6.91
N ALA A 64 -1.42 31.38 -6.47
CA ALA A 64 -1.79 32.80 -6.35
C ALA A 64 -0.91 33.55 -5.35
N LEU A 65 -0.43 32.87 -4.31
CA LEU A 65 0.52 33.40 -3.32
C LEU A 65 1.99 33.31 -3.78
N GLY A 66 2.26 32.83 -4.99
CA GLY A 66 3.62 32.68 -5.52
C GLY A 66 4.42 31.54 -4.89
N LEU A 67 3.77 30.59 -4.20
CA LEU A 67 4.43 29.44 -3.59
C LEU A 67 4.82 28.40 -4.65
N SER A 68 5.96 27.74 -4.45
CA SER A 68 6.36 26.62 -5.30
C SER A 68 5.46 25.40 -5.08
N LYS A 69 5.20 24.62 -6.13
CA LYS A 69 4.36 23.41 -6.05
C LYS A 69 4.83 22.44 -4.96
N SER A 70 6.15 22.29 -4.79
CA SER A 70 6.73 21.41 -3.76
C SER A 70 6.47 21.93 -2.36
N TYR A 71 6.56 23.26 -2.14
CA TYR A 71 6.26 23.87 -0.86
C TYR A 71 4.78 23.71 -0.50
N THR A 72 3.89 24.04 -1.44
CA THR A 72 2.44 23.84 -1.30
C THR A 72 2.11 22.37 -1.03
N PHE A 73 2.76 21.43 -1.73
CA PHE A 73 2.53 20.02 -1.48
C PHE A 73 2.93 19.61 -0.06
N ILE A 74 4.18 19.88 0.35
CA ILE A 74 4.72 19.38 1.63
C ILE A 74 4.05 20.06 2.85
N HIS A 75 3.81 21.37 2.78
CA HIS A 75 3.35 22.14 3.94
C HIS A 75 1.84 22.30 4.03
N ILE A 76 1.13 22.22 2.90
CA ILE A 76 -0.32 22.47 2.86
C ILE A 76 -1.06 21.17 2.54
N VAL A 77 -0.74 20.51 1.43
CA VAL A 77 -1.52 19.38 0.92
C VAL A 77 -1.22 18.08 1.69
N MET A 78 0.05 17.74 1.87
CA MET A 78 0.50 16.49 2.49
C MET A 78 -0.05 16.28 3.92
N PRO A 79 -0.07 17.28 4.82
CA PRO A 79 -0.68 17.12 6.15
C PRO A 79 -2.19 16.85 6.07
N GLN A 80 -2.88 17.46 5.11
CA GLN A 80 -4.31 17.22 4.88
C GLN A 80 -4.57 15.82 4.35
N VAL A 81 -3.77 15.38 3.36
CA VAL A 81 -3.82 14.01 2.81
C VAL A 81 -3.64 12.99 3.92
N TRP A 82 -2.68 13.19 4.83
CA TRP A 82 -2.45 12.27 5.94
C TRP A 82 -3.66 12.15 6.87
N ARG A 83 -4.31 13.28 7.17
CA ARG A 83 -5.53 13.31 7.99
C ARG A 83 -6.69 12.52 7.34
N HIS A 84 -6.80 12.54 6.01
CA HIS A 84 -7.80 11.76 5.27
C HIS A 84 -7.43 10.29 5.11
N ALA A 85 -6.14 9.97 4.94
CA ALA A 85 -5.65 8.61 4.75
C ALA A 85 -5.65 7.80 6.05
N LEU A 86 -5.37 8.44 7.20
CA LEU A 86 -5.23 7.78 8.50
C LEU A 86 -6.42 6.89 8.87
N PRO A 87 -7.69 7.33 8.83
CA PRO A 87 -8.83 6.48 9.16
C PRO A 87 -8.94 5.24 8.26
N GLY A 88 -8.67 5.39 6.95
CA GLY A 88 -8.73 4.29 5.98
C GLY A 88 -7.61 3.27 6.21
N LEU A 89 -6.39 3.74 6.47
CA LEU A 89 -5.24 2.90 6.79
C LEU A 89 -5.43 2.16 8.12
N SER A 90 -5.95 2.83 9.15
CA SER A 90 -6.28 2.20 10.43
C SER A 90 -7.33 1.09 10.27
N ASN A 91 -8.35 1.30 9.44
CA ASN A 91 -9.34 0.27 9.16
C ASN A 91 -8.71 -0.96 8.46
N GLN A 92 -7.89 -0.73 7.41
CA GLN A 92 -7.19 -1.81 6.71
C GLN A 92 -6.22 -2.57 7.62
N TRP A 93 -5.54 -1.88 8.55
CA TRP A 93 -4.68 -2.51 9.53
C TRP A 93 -5.44 -3.42 10.51
N LEU A 94 -6.61 -2.98 10.99
CA LEU A 94 -7.46 -3.81 11.85
C LEU A 94 -7.99 -5.05 11.14
N VAL A 95 -8.34 -4.94 9.86
CA VAL A 95 -8.74 -6.10 9.04
C VAL A 95 -7.57 -7.07 8.89
N LEU A 96 -6.38 -6.58 8.57
CA LEU A 96 -5.19 -7.44 8.50
C LEU A 96 -4.88 -8.16 9.80
N LEU A 97 -4.96 -7.45 10.94
CA LEU A 97 -4.74 -8.06 12.24
C LEU A 97 -5.71 -9.22 12.50
N LYS A 98 -6.99 -9.03 12.14
CA LYS A 98 -8.02 -10.07 12.24
C LYS A 98 -7.71 -11.25 11.33
N ASP A 99 -7.32 -11.00 10.08
CA ASP A 99 -6.99 -12.04 9.11
C ASP A 99 -5.74 -12.82 9.54
N THR A 100 -4.71 -12.16 10.09
CA THR A 100 -3.53 -12.84 10.64
C THR A 100 -3.86 -13.68 11.88
N ALA A 101 -4.77 -13.21 12.74
CA ALA A 101 -5.21 -13.97 13.91
C ALA A 101 -6.08 -15.19 13.56
N LEU A 102 -6.73 -15.18 12.39
CA LEU A 102 -7.48 -16.32 11.86
C LEU A 102 -6.60 -17.34 11.11
N VAL A 103 -5.46 -16.89 10.60
CA VAL A 103 -4.50 -17.72 9.85
C VAL A 103 -3.49 -18.42 10.77
N SER A 104 -3.33 -17.93 12.00
CA SER A 104 -2.47 -18.52 13.04
C SER A 104 -3.25 -19.41 14.01
#